data_AF-A0A956BAH3-F1
#
_entry.id   AF-A0A956BAH3-F1
#
_cell.length_a   1.000
_cell.length_b   1.000
_cell.length_c   1.000
_cell.angle_alpha   90.00
_cell.angle_beta   90.00
_cell.angle_gamma   90.00
#
_symmetry.space_group_name_H-M   'P 1'
#
loop_
_entity.id
_entity.type
_entity.pdbx_description
1 polymer ?
#
loop_
_entity_poly.entity_id
_entity_poly.type
_entity_poly.pdbx_seq_one_letter_code
_entity_poly.pdbx_strand_id
1 'polypeptide(L)'
;MSRLLDVLKGLDAAVLLVAVMVIAYVFQQRGVLTAVYAWTARRLGSRKLLLTLVAALLGLLPIPGRISVASSVLETLQKPGEKEPRFGIIAYLAAHHYYLWSPMEKSVVIALGGLGLSYAQFLGMMAWPLVVVLAVCFGYIALFISEKDIALAAGGDAATSPRGHLLDAALFLAGFVAAGVGLNVALVFGGLAIFYVARHRVPWREALGHVNWKLVAVVVGVVLFAAGLRVYADELRQALEDFVKGHGLTPVYAGALTFTLSLILGSSSRYSAVAVVATLIYGMDTFVFFFLVDYAGYLLSPTHKCVWIGKMYFDTPLSRYYRVIGLVALLMIGYGLATLGLGVGAQV
;
A
#
# COMPACT_ATOMS: atom_id res chain seq x y z
N MET A 1 -3.39 34.46 -3.49
CA MET A 1 -4.15 33.43 -4.24
C MET A 1 -3.30 32.19 -4.53
N SER A 2 -2.04 32.32 -4.99
CA SER A 2 -1.13 31.18 -5.21
C SER A 2 -0.85 30.33 -3.96
N ARG A 3 -0.49 30.96 -2.83
CA ARG A 3 -0.24 30.25 -1.55
C ARG A 3 -1.45 29.47 -1.02
N LEU A 4 -2.67 29.96 -1.27
CA LEU A 4 -3.90 29.28 -0.86
C LEU A 4 -4.18 28.06 -1.75
N LEU A 5 -3.92 28.17 -3.05
CA LEU A 5 -4.02 27.06 -3.99
C LEU A 5 -3.00 25.96 -3.68
N ASP A 6 -1.81 26.31 -3.19
CA ASP A 6 -0.80 25.34 -2.74
C ASP A 6 -1.18 24.60 -1.46
N VAL A 7 -1.98 25.22 -0.58
CA VAL A 7 -2.57 24.54 0.59
C VAL A 7 -3.73 23.60 0.19
N LEU A 8 -4.43 23.93 -0.90
CA LEU A 8 -5.47 23.06 -1.46
C LEU A 8 -4.85 21.84 -2.19
N LYS A 9 -3.61 21.93 -2.67
CA LYS A 9 -2.87 20.79 -3.25
C LYS A 9 -2.61 19.75 -2.16
N GLY A 10 -3.16 18.55 -2.34
CA GLY A 10 -3.06 17.44 -1.39
C GLY A 10 -4.34 17.15 -0.62
N LEU A 11 -5.34 18.05 -0.61
CA LEU A 11 -6.66 17.75 -0.03
C LEU A 11 -7.46 16.75 -0.89
N ASP A 12 -7.10 16.64 -2.17
CA ASP A 12 -7.56 15.57 -3.06
C ASP A 12 -7.21 14.17 -2.50
N ALA A 13 -6.12 14.04 -1.75
CA ALA A 13 -5.76 12.81 -1.04
C ALA A 13 -6.83 12.41 0.01
N ALA A 14 -7.47 13.37 0.68
CA ALA A 14 -8.57 13.10 1.61
C ALA A 14 -9.86 12.67 0.87
N VAL A 15 -10.17 13.31 -0.26
CA VAL A 15 -11.29 12.93 -1.14
C VAL A 15 -11.11 11.51 -1.67
N LEU A 16 -9.90 11.19 -2.14
CA LEU A 16 -9.50 9.86 -2.57
C LEU A 16 -9.71 8.82 -1.47
N LEU A 17 -9.28 9.12 -0.24
CA LEU A 17 -9.44 8.20 0.89
C LEU A 17 -10.92 7.90 1.19
N VAL A 18 -11.78 8.92 1.19
CA VAL A 18 -13.23 8.76 1.38
C VAL A 18 -13.82 7.90 0.26
N ALA A 19 -13.51 8.24 -0.99
CA ALA A 19 -14.01 7.52 -2.16
C ALA A 19 -13.63 6.03 -2.12
N VAL A 20 -12.38 5.73 -1.79
CA VAL A 20 -11.86 4.37 -1.66
C VAL A 20 -12.58 3.57 -0.56
N MET A 21 -12.84 4.17 0.61
CA MET A 21 -13.58 3.51 1.68
C MET A 21 -15.03 3.21 1.29
N VAL A 22 -15.68 4.14 0.57
CA VAL A 22 -17.02 3.94 0.02
C VAL A 22 -17.03 2.76 -0.97
N ILE A 23 -16.09 2.73 -1.93
CA ILE A 23 -15.98 1.63 -2.90
C ILE A 23 -15.78 0.29 -2.18
N ALA A 24 -14.89 0.26 -1.19
CA ALA A 24 -14.60 -0.96 -0.43
C ALA A 24 -15.84 -1.49 0.30
N TYR A 25 -16.60 -0.59 0.93
CA TYR A 25 -17.85 -0.95 1.59
C TYR A 25 -18.87 -1.52 0.58
N VAL A 26 -19.07 -0.88 -0.59
CA VAL A 26 -19.98 -1.40 -1.62
C VAL A 26 -19.52 -2.77 -2.12
N PHE A 27 -18.22 -2.94 -2.37
CA PHE A 27 -17.66 -4.22 -2.85
C PHE A 27 -17.82 -5.34 -1.83
N GLN A 28 -17.65 -5.03 -0.54
CA GLN A 28 -17.85 -5.96 0.56
C GLN A 28 -19.32 -6.39 0.68
N GLN A 29 -20.24 -5.43 0.70
CA GLN A 29 -21.69 -5.69 0.78
C GLN A 29 -22.21 -6.52 -0.39
N ARG A 30 -21.66 -6.31 -1.58
CA ARG A 30 -22.08 -6.99 -2.81
C ARG A 30 -21.31 -8.26 -3.12
N GLY A 31 -20.32 -8.62 -2.31
CA GLY A 31 -19.50 -9.80 -2.54
C GLY A 31 -18.73 -9.78 -3.87
N VAL A 32 -18.38 -8.59 -4.38
CA VAL A 32 -17.71 -8.42 -5.69
C VAL A 32 -16.43 -9.24 -5.74
N LEU A 33 -15.60 -9.12 -4.71
CA LEU A 33 -14.32 -9.81 -4.62
C LEU A 33 -14.49 -11.33 -4.51
N THR A 34 -15.49 -11.78 -3.76
CA THR A 34 -15.84 -13.22 -3.65
C THR A 34 -16.26 -13.78 -5.00
N ALA A 35 -17.07 -13.05 -5.76
CA ALA A 35 -17.51 -13.45 -7.10
C ALA A 35 -16.35 -13.51 -8.10
N VAL A 36 -15.46 -12.52 -8.09
CA VAL A 36 -14.23 -12.50 -8.93
C VAL A 36 -13.33 -13.67 -8.58
N TYR A 37 -13.13 -13.94 -7.28
CA TYR A 37 -12.35 -15.07 -6.80
C TYR A 37 -12.96 -16.40 -7.28
N ALA A 38 -14.25 -16.64 -7.04
CA ALA A 38 -14.93 -17.87 -7.44
C ALA A 38 -14.96 -18.08 -8.96
N TRP A 39 -15.07 -17.00 -9.73
CA TRP A 39 -14.97 -17.07 -11.19
C TRP A 39 -13.55 -17.46 -11.64
N THR A 40 -12.54 -16.82 -11.06
CA THR A 40 -11.12 -17.04 -11.39
C THR A 40 -10.70 -18.46 -11.01
N ALA A 41 -11.05 -18.93 -9.81
CA ALA A 41 -10.75 -20.27 -9.31
C ALA A 41 -11.32 -21.38 -10.20
N ARG A 42 -12.52 -21.18 -10.78
CA ARG A 42 -13.16 -22.17 -11.65
C ARG A 42 -12.53 -22.28 -13.05
N ARG A 43 -11.81 -21.25 -13.50
CA ARG A 43 -11.23 -21.21 -14.86
C ARG A 43 -9.75 -21.55 -14.91
N LEU A 44 -9.06 -21.51 -13.78
CA LEU A 44 -7.63 -21.78 -13.72
C LEU A 44 -7.38 -23.26 -13.40
N GLY A 45 -6.67 -23.94 -14.29
CA GLY A 45 -6.22 -25.32 -14.05
C GLY A 45 -5.05 -25.42 -13.06
N SER A 46 -4.29 -24.33 -12.87
CA SER A 46 -3.15 -24.28 -11.92
C SER A 46 -3.57 -23.64 -10.60
N ARG A 47 -3.37 -24.37 -9.50
CA ARG A 47 -3.67 -23.89 -8.14
C ARG A 47 -2.62 -22.86 -7.71
N LYS A 48 -1.38 -23.02 -8.17
CA LYS A 48 -0.31 -22.03 -7.95
C LYS A 48 -0.62 -20.70 -8.63
N LEU A 49 -1.15 -20.72 -9.85
CA LEU A 49 -1.59 -19.51 -10.54
C LEU A 49 -2.76 -18.85 -9.81
N LEU A 50 -3.73 -19.64 -9.32
CA LEU A 50 -4.81 -19.13 -8.45
C LEU A 50 -4.25 -18.44 -7.21
N LEU A 51 -3.34 -19.09 -6.48
CA LEU A 51 -2.69 -18.52 -5.29
C LEU A 51 -1.95 -17.21 -5.59
N THR A 52 -1.26 -17.16 -6.73
CA THR A 52 -0.53 -15.95 -7.18
C THR A 52 -1.50 -14.80 -7.44
N LEU A 53 -2.61 -15.05 -8.13
CA LEU A 53 -3.64 -14.04 -8.38
C LEU A 53 -4.33 -13.60 -7.10
N VAL A 54 -4.61 -14.53 -6.19
CA VAL A 54 -5.19 -14.24 -4.87
C VAL A 54 -4.24 -13.33 -4.09
N ALA A 55 -2.94 -13.63 -4.04
CA ALA A 55 -1.94 -12.76 -3.43
C ALA A 55 -1.91 -11.37 -4.10
N ALA A 56 -1.97 -11.32 -5.43
CA ALA A 56 -1.99 -10.10 -6.22
C ALA A 56 -3.30 -9.29 -6.13
N LEU A 57 -4.39 -9.85 -5.62
CA LEU A 57 -5.69 -9.18 -5.46
C LEU A 57 -6.01 -8.83 -4.00
N LEU A 58 -5.57 -9.66 -3.05
CA LEU A 58 -5.96 -9.53 -1.64
C LEU A 58 -5.47 -8.23 -0.99
N GLY A 59 -4.40 -7.62 -1.47
CA GLY A 59 -4.00 -6.32 -0.96
C GLY A 59 -4.64 -5.12 -1.67
N LEU A 60 -5.51 -5.32 -2.67
CA LEU A 60 -6.41 -4.27 -3.19
C LEU A 60 -7.49 -3.89 -2.16
N LEU A 61 -7.67 -4.68 -1.10
CA LEU A 61 -8.61 -4.44 -0.02
C LEU A 61 -8.14 -3.29 0.90
N PRO A 62 -8.77 -2.10 0.85
CA PRO A 62 -8.34 -0.94 1.64
C PRO A 62 -8.98 -0.95 3.03
N ILE A 63 -8.82 -2.04 3.76
CA ILE A 63 -9.48 -2.23 5.05
C ILE A 63 -8.46 -2.44 6.17
N PRO A 64 -8.65 -1.78 7.33
CA PRO A 64 -8.00 -2.20 8.56
C PRO A 64 -8.24 -3.70 8.78
N GLY A 65 -7.18 -4.47 8.99
CA GLY A 65 -7.29 -5.92 9.13
C GLY A 65 -7.24 -6.69 7.80
N ARG A 66 -6.85 -6.06 6.68
CA ARG A 66 -6.65 -6.78 5.39
C ARG A 66 -5.76 -8.01 5.50
N ILE A 67 -4.76 -8.00 6.39
CA ILE A 67 -3.90 -9.18 6.59
C ILE A 67 -4.70 -10.33 7.21
N SER A 68 -5.67 -10.06 8.09
CA SER A 68 -6.57 -11.09 8.63
C SER A 68 -7.49 -11.64 7.56
N VAL A 69 -8.04 -10.78 6.70
CA VAL A 69 -8.88 -11.20 5.56
C VAL A 69 -8.06 -11.98 4.52
N ALA A 70 -6.85 -11.51 4.22
CA ALA A 70 -5.93 -12.21 3.35
C ALA A 70 -5.57 -13.58 3.92
N SER A 71 -5.22 -13.63 5.21
CA SER A 71 -4.94 -14.89 5.91
C SER A 71 -6.15 -15.82 5.92
N SER A 72 -7.37 -15.34 6.17
CA SER A 72 -8.56 -16.20 6.14
C SER A 72 -8.85 -16.75 4.74
N VAL A 73 -8.69 -15.94 3.68
CA VAL A 73 -8.85 -16.42 2.30
C VAL A 73 -7.76 -17.44 1.95
N LEU A 74 -6.51 -17.14 2.28
CA LEU A 74 -5.39 -18.06 2.06
C LEU A 74 -5.51 -19.35 2.88
N GLU A 75 -6.11 -19.30 4.05
CA GLU A 75 -6.40 -20.47 4.86
C GLU A 75 -7.38 -21.42 4.17
N THR A 76 -8.40 -20.90 3.47
CA THR A 76 -9.32 -21.72 2.66
C THR A 76 -8.66 -22.43 1.48
N LEU A 77 -7.47 -22.00 1.08
CA LEU A 77 -6.68 -22.61 0.02
C LEU A 77 -5.74 -23.72 0.54
N GLN A 78 -5.66 -23.92 1.85
CA GLN A 78 -4.92 -25.03 2.44
C GLN A 78 -5.79 -26.28 2.53
N LYS A 79 -5.17 -27.44 2.69
CA LYS A 79 -5.91 -28.67 2.97
C LYS A 79 -6.54 -28.61 4.37
N PRO A 80 -7.76 -29.14 4.56
CA PRO A 80 -8.40 -29.18 5.87
C PRO A 80 -7.49 -29.81 6.93
N GLY A 81 -7.27 -29.12 8.05
CA GLY A 81 -6.44 -29.59 9.16
C GLY A 81 -4.93 -29.43 8.97
N GLU A 82 -4.46 -28.99 7.80
CA GLU A 82 -3.05 -28.69 7.55
C GLU A 82 -2.78 -27.19 7.66
N LYS A 83 -1.74 -26.81 8.41
CA LYS A 83 -1.17 -25.46 8.40
C LYS A 83 0.18 -25.51 7.70
N GLU A 84 0.30 -24.79 6.60
CA GLU A 84 1.53 -24.62 5.83
C GLU A 84 2.18 -23.27 6.18
N PRO A 85 3.30 -23.26 6.94
CA PRO A 85 3.99 -22.03 7.34
C PRO A 85 4.43 -21.12 6.18
N ARG A 86 4.62 -21.66 4.96
CA ARG A 86 4.96 -20.84 3.79
C ARG A 86 3.82 -19.89 3.39
N PHE A 87 2.56 -20.21 3.70
CA PHE A 87 1.42 -19.34 3.41
C PHE A 87 1.42 -18.08 4.26
N GLY A 88 1.98 -18.13 5.47
CA GLY A 88 2.15 -16.94 6.30
C GLY A 88 3.07 -15.89 5.64
N ILE A 89 4.16 -16.35 5.01
CA ILE A 89 5.06 -15.47 4.25
C ILE A 89 4.33 -14.84 3.06
N ILE A 90 3.52 -15.63 2.35
CA ILE A 90 2.74 -15.15 1.20
C ILE A 90 1.71 -14.12 1.64
N ALA A 91 0.95 -14.40 2.70
CA ALA A 91 -0.01 -13.47 3.28
C ALA A 91 0.65 -12.14 3.64
N TYR A 92 1.84 -12.20 4.25
CA TYR A 92 2.62 -11.01 4.56
C TYR A 92 3.02 -10.27 3.29
N LEU A 93 3.74 -10.88 2.35
CA LEU A 93 4.23 -10.19 1.14
C LEU A 93 3.07 -9.63 0.29
N ALA A 94 2.00 -10.40 0.12
CA ALA A 94 0.77 -9.99 -0.55
C ALA A 94 0.17 -8.73 0.08
N ALA A 95 0.16 -8.62 1.41
CA ALA A 95 -0.40 -7.45 2.08
C ALA A 95 0.49 -6.19 2.02
N HIS A 96 1.74 -6.30 1.56
CA HIS A 96 2.75 -5.23 1.70
C HIS A 96 3.24 -4.60 0.40
N HIS A 97 3.16 -5.27 -0.75
CA HIS A 97 3.62 -4.66 -2.01
C HIS A 97 2.83 -3.39 -2.40
N TYR A 98 1.58 -3.27 -1.93
CA TYR A 98 0.69 -2.13 -2.15
C TYR A 98 1.16 -0.82 -1.53
N TYR A 99 2.01 -0.88 -0.51
CA TYR A 99 2.61 0.32 0.07
C TYR A 99 3.48 1.09 -0.92
N LEU A 100 3.88 0.44 -2.03
CA LEU A 100 4.70 1.02 -3.07
C LEU A 100 3.90 1.52 -4.28
N TRP A 101 2.58 1.32 -4.33
CA TRP A 101 1.84 1.66 -5.55
C TRP A 101 0.36 1.96 -5.37
N SER A 102 -0.31 1.52 -4.32
CA SER A 102 -1.76 1.67 -4.26
C SER A 102 -2.15 3.06 -3.77
N PRO A 103 -2.88 3.88 -4.55
CA PRO A 103 -3.41 5.16 -4.08
C PRO A 103 -4.46 4.99 -2.98
N MET A 104 -4.88 3.75 -2.71
CA MET A 104 -5.77 3.40 -1.62
C MET A 104 -5.03 3.28 -0.28
N GLU A 105 -3.70 3.22 -0.32
CA GLU A 105 -2.91 3.07 0.88
C GLU A 105 -2.64 4.38 1.59
N LYS A 106 -2.83 4.38 2.91
CA LYS A 106 -2.67 5.60 3.72
C LYS A 106 -1.26 6.18 3.63
N SER A 107 -0.23 5.34 3.48
CA SER A 107 1.15 5.80 3.24
C SER A 107 1.30 6.51 1.90
N VAL A 108 0.78 5.92 0.82
CA VAL A 108 0.79 6.52 -0.52
C VAL A 108 0.01 7.83 -0.50
N VAL A 109 -1.19 7.85 0.08
CA VAL A 109 -2.01 9.06 0.26
C VAL A 109 -1.24 10.17 1.01
N ILE A 110 -0.54 9.82 2.09
CA ILE A 110 0.30 10.76 2.85
C ILE A 110 1.47 11.25 2.01
N ALA A 111 2.15 10.41 1.24
CA ALA A 111 3.23 10.82 0.36
C ALA A 111 2.74 11.75 -0.76
N LEU A 112 1.63 11.38 -1.42
CA LEU A 112 1.01 12.19 -2.48
C LEU A 112 0.62 13.57 -1.95
N GLY A 113 -0.16 13.65 -0.87
CA GLY A 113 -0.58 14.94 -0.32
C GLY A 113 0.57 15.70 0.35
N GLY A 114 1.42 14.98 1.07
CA GLY A 114 2.54 15.50 1.87
C GLY A 114 3.72 16.00 1.05
N LEU A 115 3.87 15.58 -0.21
CA LEU A 115 4.86 16.12 -1.16
C LEU A 115 4.24 16.80 -2.38
N GLY A 116 2.91 16.75 -2.54
CA GLY A 116 2.22 17.36 -3.68
C GLY A 116 2.44 16.60 -4.99
N LEU A 117 2.75 15.30 -4.90
CA LEU A 117 3.02 14.44 -6.04
C LEU A 117 1.72 14.04 -6.71
N SER A 118 1.73 13.98 -8.05
CA SER A 118 0.71 13.21 -8.77
C SER A 118 0.93 11.71 -8.56
N TYR A 119 -0.14 10.93 -8.71
CA TYR A 119 -0.05 9.47 -8.61
C TYR A 119 0.91 8.86 -9.64
N ALA A 120 0.93 9.39 -10.87
CA ALA A 120 1.84 8.94 -11.91
C ALA A 120 3.32 9.16 -11.54
N GLN A 121 3.65 10.32 -10.95
CA GLN A 121 5.00 10.60 -10.47
C GLN A 121 5.42 9.64 -9.35
N PHE A 122 4.55 9.43 -8.36
CA PHE A 122 4.81 8.46 -7.28
C PHE A 122 5.02 7.05 -7.84
N LEU A 123 4.15 6.60 -8.74
CA LEU A 123 4.24 5.28 -9.36
C LEU A 123 5.53 5.13 -10.17
N GLY A 124 5.95 6.16 -10.90
CA GLY A 124 7.21 6.19 -11.64
C GLY A 124 8.42 6.03 -10.71
N MET A 125 8.45 6.77 -9.61
CA MET A 125 9.52 6.68 -8.60
C MET A 125 9.55 5.32 -7.89
N MET A 126 8.41 4.67 -7.71
CA MET A 126 8.27 3.39 -7.01
C MET A 126 8.23 2.17 -7.92
N ALA A 127 8.27 2.34 -9.25
CA ALA A 127 8.12 1.25 -10.21
C ALA A 127 9.16 0.14 -10.01
N TRP A 128 10.43 0.50 -9.84
CA TRP A 128 11.49 -0.49 -9.60
C TRP A 128 11.36 -1.20 -8.25
N PRO A 129 11.22 -0.50 -7.11
CA PRO A 129 10.92 -1.13 -5.83
C PRO A 129 9.71 -2.08 -5.89
N LEU A 130 8.65 -1.66 -6.58
CA LEU A 130 7.45 -2.47 -6.77
C LEU A 130 7.76 -3.77 -7.51
N VAL A 131 8.47 -3.71 -8.64
CA VAL A 131 8.87 -4.90 -9.40
C VAL A 131 9.69 -5.84 -8.53
N VAL A 132 10.62 -5.32 -7.72
CA VAL A 132 11.41 -6.15 -6.80
C VAL A 132 10.53 -6.85 -5.76
N VAL A 133 9.62 -6.15 -5.10
CA VAL A 133 8.73 -6.78 -4.09
C VAL A 133 7.78 -7.79 -4.74
N LEU A 134 7.23 -7.49 -5.92
CA LEU A 134 6.40 -8.44 -6.68
C LEU A 134 7.20 -9.67 -7.10
N ALA A 135 8.44 -9.49 -7.57
CA ALA A 135 9.33 -10.59 -7.93
C ALA A 135 9.66 -11.47 -6.72
N VAL A 136 9.91 -10.88 -5.55
CA VAL A 136 10.10 -11.66 -4.30
C VAL A 136 8.80 -12.38 -3.92
N CYS A 137 7.64 -11.72 -3.98
CA CYS A 137 6.35 -12.32 -3.62
C CYS A 137 5.97 -13.49 -4.54
N PHE A 138 5.93 -13.25 -5.85
CA PHE A 138 5.52 -14.25 -6.84
C PHE A 138 6.62 -15.27 -7.10
N GLY A 139 7.89 -14.88 -7.05
CA GLY A 139 9.03 -15.79 -7.07
C GLY A 139 9.02 -16.73 -5.86
N TYR A 140 8.64 -16.24 -4.67
CA TYR A 140 8.50 -17.10 -3.49
C TYR A 140 7.41 -18.16 -3.71
N ILE A 141 6.25 -17.77 -4.25
CA ILE A 141 5.18 -18.72 -4.61
C ILE A 141 5.67 -19.71 -5.67
N ALA A 142 6.35 -19.22 -6.70
CA ALA A 142 6.83 -20.04 -7.82
C ALA A 142 7.84 -21.10 -7.39
N LEU A 143 8.81 -20.71 -6.55
CA LEU A 143 9.93 -21.56 -6.16
C LEU A 143 9.64 -22.43 -4.94
N PHE A 144 8.87 -21.92 -3.96
CA PHE A 144 8.72 -22.58 -2.67
C PHE A 144 7.35 -23.19 -2.42
N ILE A 145 6.33 -22.98 -3.26
CA ILE A 145 5.02 -23.65 -3.10
C ILE A 145 4.87 -24.72 -4.17
N SER A 146 4.36 -25.90 -3.81
CA SER A 146 4.00 -26.94 -4.79
C SER A 146 2.48 -26.94 -5.05
N GLU A 147 2.04 -27.38 -6.23
CA GLU A 147 0.61 -27.54 -6.55
C GLU A 147 -0.13 -28.43 -5.52
N LYS A 148 0.57 -29.44 -4.97
CA LYS A 148 0.04 -30.33 -3.92
C LYS A 148 -0.16 -29.66 -2.55
N ASP A 149 0.46 -28.51 -2.31
CA ASP A 149 0.36 -27.76 -1.05
C ASP A 149 -0.93 -26.90 -1.03
N ILE A 150 -1.61 -26.80 -2.18
CA ILE A 150 -2.81 -25.98 -2.36
C ILE A 150 -4.00 -26.91 -2.55
N ALA A 151 -5.03 -26.76 -1.73
CA ALA A 151 -6.30 -27.43 -1.93
C ALA A 151 -6.99 -26.92 -3.21
N LEU A 152 -7.68 -27.80 -3.92
CA LEU A 152 -8.70 -27.33 -4.86
C LEU A 152 -9.72 -26.60 -4.01
N ALA A 153 -9.89 -25.30 -4.25
CA ALA A 153 -11.00 -24.57 -3.67
C ALA A 153 -12.25 -25.38 -4.02
N ALA A 154 -12.91 -25.97 -3.02
CA ALA A 154 -14.29 -26.38 -3.16
C ALA A 154 -15.01 -25.10 -3.58
N GLY A 155 -15.31 -24.98 -4.86
CA GLY A 155 -16.00 -23.82 -5.39
C GLY A 155 -17.32 -23.77 -4.65
N GLY A 156 -17.40 -22.92 -3.62
CA GLY A 156 -18.66 -22.69 -2.94
C GLY A 156 -19.68 -22.30 -3.99
N ASP A 157 -20.89 -22.84 -3.87
CA ASP A 157 -22.05 -22.58 -4.72
C ASP A 157 -22.50 -21.11 -4.62
N ALA A 158 -21.64 -20.16 -4.98
CA ALA A 158 -21.97 -18.75 -5.07
C ALA A 158 -22.76 -18.54 -6.36
N ALA A 159 -24.07 -18.76 -6.24
CA ALA A 159 -25.12 -18.51 -7.22
C ALA A 159 -25.34 -17.01 -7.49
N THR A 160 -24.28 -16.24 -7.77
CA THR A 160 -24.39 -14.84 -8.20
C THR A 160 -23.87 -14.67 -9.62
N SER A 161 -24.61 -13.88 -10.42
CA SER A 161 -24.28 -13.57 -11.82
C SER A 161 -22.87 -12.97 -11.91
N PRO A 162 -21.87 -13.71 -12.44
CA PRO A 162 -20.48 -13.26 -12.41
C PRO A 162 -20.25 -12.04 -13.30
N ARG A 163 -21.06 -11.82 -14.34
CA ARG A 163 -20.85 -10.74 -15.31
C ARG A 163 -20.90 -9.34 -14.68
N GLY A 164 -21.85 -9.10 -13.76
CA GLY A 164 -21.99 -7.80 -13.10
C GLY A 164 -20.80 -7.47 -12.20
N HIS A 165 -20.38 -8.42 -11.37
CA HIS A 165 -19.24 -8.25 -10.47
C HIS A 165 -17.90 -8.21 -11.20
N LEU A 166 -17.74 -8.94 -12.31
CA LEU A 166 -16.55 -8.86 -13.16
C LEU A 166 -16.43 -7.49 -13.82
N LEU A 167 -17.55 -6.90 -14.28
CA LEU A 167 -17.55 -5.54 -14.81
C LEU A 167 -17.14 -4.53 -13.72
N ASP A 168 -17.69 -4.67 -12.51
CA ASP A 168 -17.31 -3.79 -11.39
C ASP A 168 -15.81 -3.92 -11.06
N ALA A 169 -15.26 -5.14 -11.04
CA ALA A 169 -13.83 -5.33 -10.85
C ALA A 169 -13.00 -4.76 -12.00
N ALA A 170 -13.44 -4.93 -13.25
CA ALA A 170 -12.74 -4.40 -14.42
C ALA A 170 -12.72 -2.86 -14.45
N LEU A 171 -13.85 -2.22 -14.15
CA LEU A 171 -13.95 -0.75 -14.06
C LEU A 171 -13.09 -0.20 -12.91
N PHE A 172 -13.04 -0.92 -11.79
CA PHE A 172 -12.16 -0.57 -10.69
C PHE A 172 -10.68 -0.65 -11.09
N LEU A 173 -10.25 -1.71 -11.77
CA LEU A 173 -8.89 -1.83 -12.33
C LEU A 173 -8.60 -0.75 -13.38
N ALA A 174 -9.56 -0.43 -14.25
CA ALA A 174 -9.43 0.66 -15.21
C ALA A 174 -9.20 2.03 -14.53
N GLY A 175 -9.74 2.22 -13.33
CA GLY A 175 -9.45 3.40 -12.49
C GLY A 175 -7.97 3.55 -12.15
N PHE A 176 -7.27 2.46 -11.82
CA PHE A 176 -5.82 2.52 -11.57
C PHE A 176 -5.04 2.85 -12.84
N VAL A 177 -5.44 2.30 -13.98
CA VAL A 177 -4.82 2.60 -15.28
C VAL A 177 -5.02 4.07 -15.63
N ALA A 178 -6.24 4.59 -15.50
CA ALA A 178 -6.57 5.99 -15.72
C ALA A 178 -5.74 6.92 -14.82
N ALA A 179 -5.64 6.60 -13.53
CA ALA A 179 -4.79 7.37 -12.61
C ALA A 179 -3.31 7.28 -13.00
N GLY A 180 -2.84 6.10 -13.41
CA GLY A 180 -1.45 5.85 -13.81
C GLY A 180 -1.02 6.62 -15.07
N VAL A 181 -1.94 6.88 -16.01
CA VAL A 181 -1.68 7.72 -17.19
C VAL A 181 -1.84 9.22 -16.91
N GLY A 182 -2.03 9.62 -15.64
CA GLY A 182 -1.99 11.01 -15.20
C GLY A 182 -3.34 11.66 -14.93
N LEU A 183 -4.47 10.94 -15.03
CA LEU A 183 -5.75 11.50 -14.58
C LEU A 183 -5.72 11.72 -13.07
N ASN A 184 -6.37 12.78 -12.60
CA ASN A 184 -6.44 13.07 -11.17
C ASN A 184 -7.09 11.90 -10.42
N VAL A 185 -6.33 11.29 -9.51
CA VAL A 185 -6.72 10.07 -8.82
C VAL A 185 -7.97 10.26 -7.96
N ALA A 186 -8.15 11.42 -7.33
CA ALA A 186 -9.33 11.72 -6.53
C ALA A 186 -10.59 11.85 -7.39
N LEU A 187 -10.48 12.44 -8.59
CA LEU A 187 -11.60 12.50 -9.54
C LEU A 187 -11.95 11.12 -10.08
N VAL A 188 -10.96 10.30 -10.44
CA VAL A 188 -11.17 8.94 -10.95
C VAL A 188 -11.89 8.08 -9.90
N PHE A 189 -11.32 7.98 -8.68
CA PHE A 189 -11.91 7.14 -7.64
C PHE A 189 -13.16 7.77 -7.03
N GLY A 190 -13.28 9.10 -6.98
CA GLY A 190 -14.50 9.79 -6.57
C GLY A 190 -15.66 9.53 -7.53
N GLY A 191 -15.40 9.60 -8.84
CA GLY A 191 -16.37 9.24 -9.87
C GLY A 191 -16.78 7.77 -9.79
N LEU A 192 -15.82 6.86 -9.60
CA LEU A 192 -16.11 5.43 -9.37
C LEU A 192 -16.95 5.20 -8.12
N ALA A 193 -16.69 5.91 -7.01
CA ALA A 193 -17.48 5.79 -5.79
C ALA A 193 -18.94 6.20 -6.03
N ILE A 194 -19.17 7.33 -6.70
CA ILE A 194 -20.53 7.79 -7.09
C ILE A 194 -21.20 6.75 -8.01
N PHE A 195 -20.47 6.27 -9.03
CA PHE A 195 -20.96 5.26 -9.95
C PHE A 195 -21.39 3.98 -9.22
N TYR A 196 -20.57 3.44 -8.33
CA TYR A 196 -20.90 2.19 -7.61
C TYR A 196 -22.05 2.38 -6.63
N VAL A 197 -22.11 3.51 -5.92
CA VAL A 197 -23.23 3.81 -5.03
C VAL A 197 -24.55 3.89 -5.81
N ALA A 198 -24.55 4.57 -6.97
CA ALA A 198 -25.72 4.67 -7.83
C ALA A 198 -26.12 3.31 -8.45
N ARG A 199 -25.15 2.61 -9.05
CA ARG A 199 -25.35 1.30 -9.71
C ARG A 199 -25.92 0.26 -8.74
N HIS A 200 -25.40 0.23 -7.51
CA HIS A 200 -25.81 -0.72 -6.48
C HIS A 200 -26.89 -0.17 -5.55
N ARG A 201 -27.44 1.03 -5.83
CA ARG A 201 -28.50 1.68 -5.05
C ARG A 201 -28.23 1.70 -3.55
N VAL A 202 -26.99 1.96 -3.16
CA VAL A 202 -26.58 2.05 -1.77
C VAL A 202 -26.96 3.43 -1.23
N PRO A 203 -27.61 3.55 -0.05
CA PRO A 203 -27.87 4.85 0.54
C PRO A 203 -26.57 5.58 0.90
N TRP A 204 -26.42 6.84 0.46
CA TRP A 204 -25.22 7.64 0.75
C TRP A 204 -24.90 7.77 2.23
N ARG A 205 -25.94 7.85 3.08
CA ARG A 205 -25.79 7.90 4.53
C ARG A 205 -25.13 6.63 5.08
N GLU A 206 -25.44 5.48 4.51
CA GLU A 206 -24.86 4.20 4.92
C GLU A 206 -23.41 4.06 4.44
N ALA A 207 -23.15 4.44 3.18
CA ALA A 207 -21.82 4.45 2.60
C ALA A 207 -20.86 5.38 3.37
N LEU A 208 -21.29 6.61 3.69
CA LEU A 208 -20.51 7.57 4.46
C LEU A 208 -20.38 7.20 5.95
N GLY A 209 -21.32 6.41 6.47
CA GLY A 209 -21.25 5.87 7.84
C GLY A 209 -20.09 4.90 8.05
N HIS A 210 -19.61 4.24 6.98
CA HIS A 210 -18.46 3.33 7.01
C HIS A 210 -17.10 4.03 6.85
N VAL A 211 -17.09 5.33 6.54
CA VAL A 211 -15.87 6.10 6.39
C VAL A 211 -15.22 6.31 7.77
N ASN A 212 -13.92 6.00 7.87
CA ASN A 212 -13.15 6.27 9.07
C ASN A 212 -12.76 7.75 9.13
N TRP A 213 -13.66 8.58 9.64
CA TRP A 213 -13.47 10.04 9.76
C TRP A 213 -12.26 10.43 10.61
N LYS A 214 -11.87 9.60 11.57
CA LYS A 214 -10.63 9.81 12.35
C LYS A 214 -9.39 9.71 11.45
N LEU A 215 -9.34 8.72 10.56
CA LEU A 215 -8.24 8.59 9.60
C LEU A 215 -8.25 9.73 8.58
N VAL A 216 -9.42 10.11 8.08
CA VAL A 216 -9.57 11.27 7.18
C VAL A 216 -9.04 12.54 7.83
N ALA A 217 -9.43 12.81 9.08
CA ALA A 217 -8.94 13.96 9.83
C ALA A 217 -7.42 13.94 10.03
N VAL A 218 -6.82 12.76 10.30
CA VAL A 218 -5.36 12.62 10.39
C VAL A 218 -4.69 12.94 9.06
N VAL A 219 -5.20 12.41 7.94
CA VAL A 219 -4.64 12.70 6.61
C VAL A 219 -4.75 14.19 6.30
N VAL A 220 -5.92 14.81 6.51
CA VAL A 220 -6.11 16.25 6.33
C VAL A 220 -5.12 17.03 7.21
N GLY A 221 -4.98 16.66 8.48
CA GLY A 221 -4.04 17.32 9.39
C GLY A 221 -2.59 17.22 8.91
N VAL A 222 -2.15 16.03 8.47
CA VAL A 222 -0.80 15.84 7.91
C VAL A 222 -0.60 16.64 6.63
N VAL A 223 -1.59 16.65 5.74
CA VAL A 223 -1.53 17.43 4.49
C VAL A 223 -1.44 18.92 4.76
N LEU A 224 -2.29 19.46 5.65
CA LEU A 224 -2.26 20.86 6.02
C LEU A 224 -0.97 21.24 6.74
N PHE A 225 -0.46 20.36 7.61
CA PHE A 225 0.83 20.55 8.27
C PHE A 225 1.98 20.56 7.25
N ALA A 226 2.02 19.60 6.31
CA ALA A 226 3.02 19.54 5.26
C ALA A 226 2.92 20.75 4.32
N ALA A 227 1.71 21.20 3.98
CA ALA A 227 1.50 22.43 3.21
C ALA A 227 2.01 23.66 3.98
N GLY A 228 1.74 23.74 5.27
CA GLY A 228 2.30 24.78 6.15
C GLY A 228 3.83 24.77 6.15
N LEU A 229 4.44 23.58 6.32
CA LEU A 229 5.89 23.42 6.21
C LEU A 229 6.44 23.88 4.87
N ARG A 230 5.73 23.66 3.75
CA ARG A 230 6.13 24.17 2.44
C ARG A 230 6.09 25.69 2.33
N VAL A 231 5.10 26.35 2.96
CA VAL A 231 5.03 27.82 2.97
C VAL A 231 6.25 28.42 3.68
N TYR A 232 6.71 27.77 4.75
CA TYR A 232 7.92 28.16 5.49
C TYR A 232 9.15 27.36 5.06
N ALA A 233 9.07 26.61 3.95
CA ALA A 233 10.11 25.64 3.62
C ALA A 233 11.42 26.34 3.33
N ASP A 234 11.43 27.49 2.67
CA ASP A 234 12.69 28.16 2.34
C ASP A 234 13.42 28.63 3.60
N GLU A 235 12.70 29.18 4.58
CA GLU A 235 13.24 29.65 5.86
C GLU A 235 13.66 28.47 6.77
N LEU A 236 12.81 27.44 6.83
CA LEU A 236 13.06 26.23 7.60
C LEU A 236 14.21 25.42 6.99
N ARG A 237 14.26 25.34 5.66
CA ARG A 237 15.31 24.66 4.90
C ARG A 237 16.63 25.37 5.09
N GLN A 238 16.67 26.71 5.10
CA GLN A 238 17.92 27.42 5.36
C GLN A 238 18.43 27.18 6.79
N ALA A 239 17.55 27.28 7.80
CA ALA A 239 17.91 26.99 9.19
C ALA A 239 18.33 25.52 9.42
N LEU A 240 17.68 24.57 8.73
CA LEU A 240 18.00 23.15 8.81
C LEU A 240 19.23 22.78 8.00
N GLU A 241 19.44 23.37 6.82
CA GLU A 241 20.66 23.18 6.04
C GLU A 241 21.88 23.63 6.82
N ASP A 242 21.79 24.75 7.54
CA ASP A 242 22.86 25.24 8.40
C ASP A 242 23.10 24.29 9.60
N PHE A 243 22.03 23.78 10.22
CA PHE A 243 22.13 22.78 11.29
C PHE A 243 22.73 21.46 10.78
N VAL A 244 22.29 20.99 9.62
CA VAL A 244 22.72 19.73 8.97
C VAL A 244 24.17 19.81 8.53
N LYS A 245 24.57 20.90 7.87
CA LYS A 245 25.97 21.15 7.47
C LYS A 245 26.85 21.34 8.70
N GLY A 246 26.37 22.03 9.73
CA GLY A 246 27.07 22.25 10.99
C GLY A 246 27.32 20.99 11.82
N HIS A 247 26.47 19.97 11.69
CA HIS A 247 26.58 18.70 12.44
C HIS A 247 26.93 17.48 11.57
N GLY A 248 27.20 17.66 10.27
CA GLY A 248 27.55 16.57 9.35
C GLY A 248 26.43 15.54 9.12
N LEU A 249 25.16 15.93 9.27
CA LEU A 249 24.00 15.05 9.13
C LEU A 249 23.68 14.75 7.66
N THR A 250 24.48 13.90 7.02
CA THR A 250 24.20 13.46 5.64
C THR A 250 22.82 12.79 5.54
N PRO A 251 22.20 12.77 4.33
CA PRO A 251 20.94 12.03 4.11
C PRO A 251 21.00 10.59 4.61
N VAL A 252 22.17 9.93 4.51
CA VAL A 252 22.38 8.56 5.01
C VAL A 252 22.23 8.48 6.53
N TYR A 253 22.84 9.40 7.29
CA TYR A 253 22.68 9.43 8.75
C TYR A 253 21.24 9.75 9.17
N ALA A 254 20.60 10.67 8.47
CA ALA A 254 19.18 10.95 8.66
C ALA A 254 18.32 9.70 8.38
N GLY A 255 18.63 8.95 7.32
CA GLY A 255 17.94 7.72 6.98
C GLY A 255 18.06 6.66 8.06
N ALA A 256 19.22 6.53 8.72
CA ALA A 256 19.38 5.62 9.85
C ALA A 256 18.51 6.01 11.06
N LEU A 257 18.37 7.32 11.32
CA LEU A 257 17.50 7.85 12.37
C LEU A 257 16.02 7.60 12.05
N THR A 258 15.58 7.91 10.82
CA THR A 258 14.19 7.72 10.39
C THR A 258 13.83 6.24 10.29
N PHE A 259 14.76 5.39 9.87
CA PHE A 259 14.63 3.93 9.91
C PHE A 259 14.32 3.46 11.34
N THR A 260 15.12 3.91 12.30
CA THR A 260 14.98 3.52 13.71
C THR A 260 13.64 3.98 14.26
N LEU A 261 13.23 5.20 13.93
CA LEU A 261 11.92 5.72 14.30
C LEU A 261 10.79 4.87 13.69
N SER A 262 10.89 4.53 12.41
CA SER A 262 9.93 3.68 11.70
C SER A 262 9.85 2.27 12.28
N LEU A 263 11.00 1.71 12.66
CA LEU A 263 11.14 0.41 13.34
C LEU A 263 10.43 0.40 14.70
N ILE A 264 10.54 1.47 15.48
CA ILE A 264 9.85 1.60 16.77
C ILE A 264 8.34 1.79 16.56
N LEU A 265 7.96 2.64 15.61
CA LEU A 265 6.57 3.07 15.43
C LEU A 265 5.67 2.01 14.79
N GLY A 266 6.21 1.11 13.96
CA GLY A 266 5.51 -0.07 13.41
C GLY A 266 4.20 0.22 12.67
N SER A 267 4.06 1.42 12.08
CA SER A 267 2.81 1.89 11.48
C SER A 267 3.03 2.51 10.12
N SER A 268 2.23 2.05 9.14
CA SER A 268 2.36 2.50 7.76
C SER A 268 2.09 3.99 7.51
N SER A 269 1.21 4.61 8.31
CA SER A 269 0.99 6.06 8.21
C SER A 269 2.10 6.86 8.88
N ARG A 270 2.77 6.28 9.88
CA ARG A 270 3.81 6.97 10.64
C ARG A 270 5.12 6.98 9.88
N TYR A 271 5.57 5.85 9.33
CA TYR A 271 6.81 5.81 8.53
C TYR A 271 6.70 6.76 7.33
N SER A 272 5.54 6.76 6.65
CA SER A 272 5.37 7.64 5.49
C SER A 272 5.39 9.12 5.86
N ALA A 273 4.85 9.49 7.02
CA ALA A 273 4.92 10.88 7.50
C ALA A 273 6.37 11.28 7.82
N VAL A 274 7.14 10.38 8.44
CA VAL A 274 8.57 10.59 8.71
C VAL A 274 9.35 10.76 7.40
N ALA A 275 9.14 9.89 6.42
CA ALA A 275 9.77 9.98 5.11
C ALA A 275 9.43 11.30 4.39
N VAL A 276 8.17 11.74 4.44
CA VAL A 276 7.74 13.03 3.88
C VAL A 276 8.48 14.18 4.56
N VAL A 277 8.54 14.22 5.88
CA VAL A 277 9.24 15.28 6.62
C VAL A 277 10.73 15.28 6.27
N ALA A 278 11.38 14.12 6.26
CA ALA A 278 12.80 14.03 5.87
C ALA A 278 13.02 14.52 4.43
N THR A 279 12.14 14.16 3.50
CA THR A 279 12.20 14.63 2.11
C THR A 279 12.03 16.15 2.00
N LEU A 280 11.14 16.75 2.79
CA LEU A 280 10.97 18.21 2.80
C LEU A 280 12.23 18.94 3.30
N ILE A 281 13.02 18.30 4.15
CA ILE A 281 14.28 18.86 4.70
C ILE A 281 15.43 18.70 3.70
N TYR A 282 15.59 17.51 3.14
CA TYR A 282 16.75 17.14 2.33
C TYR A 282 16.56 17.33 0.83
N GLY A 283 15.32 17.49 0.36
CA GLY A 283 14.98 17.66 -1.05
C GLY A 283 14.25 16.45 -1.63
N MET A 284 13.50 16.70 -2.71
CA MET A 284 12.70 15.69 -3.41
C MET A 284 13.53 14.56 -4.01
N ASP A 285 14.79 14.84 -4.34
CA ASP A 285 15.75 13.85 -4.84
C ASP A 285 16.05 12.73 -3.83
N THR A 286 15.85 12.99 -2.54
CA THR A 286 16.03 12.02 -1.46
C THR A 286 14.76 11.22 -1.12
N PHE A 287 13.63 11.51 -1.77
CA PHE A 287 12.33 10.91 -1.44
C PHE A 287 12.37 9.38 -1.50
N VAL A 288 12.87 8.83 -2.60
CA VAL A 288 12.92 7.38 -2.82
C VAL A 288 13.76 6.71 -1.72
N PHE A 289 14.88 7.30 -1.36
CA PHE A 289 15.73 6.80 -0.27
C PHE A 289 14.97 6.77 1.06
N PHE A 290 14.44 7.91 1.51
CA PHE A 290 13.77 7.97 2.81
C PHE A 290 12.53 7.07 2.86
N PHE A 291 11.73 7.06 1.79
CA PHE A 291 10.53 6.24 1.73
C PHE A 291 10.86 4.74 1.85
N LEU A 292 11.89 4.26 1.15
CA LEU A 292 12.26 2.84 1.15
C LEU A 292 12.98 2.41 2.42
N VAL A 293 13.83 3.26 2.99
CA VAL A 293 14.48 3.01 4.27
C VAL A 293 13.44 2.96 5.40
N ASP A 294 12.52 3.91 5.44
CA ASP A 294 11.45 3.93 6.44
C ASP A 294 10.46 2.78 6.25
N TYR A 295 10.18 2.41 4.99
CA TYR A 295 9.41 1.21 4.66
C TYR A 295 10.11 -0.06 5.16
N ALA A 296 11.43 -0.18 4.99
CA ALA A 296 12.20 -1.31 5.52
C ALA A 296 12.15 -1.37 7.05
N GLY A 297 12.29 -0.22 7.74
CA GLY A 297 12.13 -0.13 9.18
C GLY A 297 10.74 -0.55 9.63
N TYR A 298 9.71 -0.11 8.92
CA TYR A 298 8.33 -0.52 9.15
C TYR A 298 8.12 -2.04 8.97
N LEU A 299 8.66 -2.64 7.91
CA LEU A 299 8.52 -4.08 7.65
C LEU A 299 9.18 -4.93 8.75
N LEU A 300 10.35 -4.51 9.22
CA LEU A 300 11.15 -5.19 10.24
C LEU A 300 10.68 -4.93 11.67
N SER A 301 9.71 -4.04 11.87
CA SER A 301 9.28 -3.63 13.20
C SER A 301 8.69 -4.80 14.00
N PRO A 302 9.15 -5.04 15.25
CA PRO A 302 8.59 -6.09 16.10
C PRO A 302 7.17 -5.77 16.57
N THR A 303 6.77 -4.49 16.57
CA THR A 303 5.41 -4.03 16.90
C THR A 303 4.44 -4.17 15.72
N HIS A 304 4.95 -4.60 14.55
CA HIS A 304 4.15 -4.75 13.35
C HIS A 304 3.23 -5.98 13.42
N LYS A 305 1.92 -5.70 13.51
CA LYS A 305 0.87 -6.69 13.72
C LYS A 305 0.82 -7.83 12.67
N CYS A 306 1.27 -7.59 11.44
CA CYS A 306 1.11 -8.55 10.35
C CYS A 306 1.92 -9.83 10.58
N VAL A 307 3.10 -9.73 11.20
CA VAL A 307 3.94 -10.90 11.53
C VAL A 307 3.22 -11.81 12.53
N TRP A 308 2.61 -11.21 13.56
CA TRP A 308 1.87 -11.94 14.59
C TRP A 308 0.59 -12.58 14.07
N ILE A 309 -0.15 -11.89 13.19
CA ILE A 309 -1.35 -12.44 12.55
C ILE A 309 -0.98 -13.65 11.68
N GLY A 310 0.05 -13.53 10.85
CA GLY A 310 0.49 -14.66 10.04
C GLY A 310 0.98 -15.84 10.89
N LYS A 311 1.63 -15.61 12.04
CA LYS A 311 1.95 -16.66 13.01
C LYS A 311 0.70 -17.35 13.57
N MET A 312 -0.34 -16.60 13.95
CA MET A 312 -1.57 -17.18 14.50
C MET A 312 -2.31 -18.07 13.48
N TYR A 313 -2.42 -17.63 12.23
CA TYR A 313 -3.13 -18.37 11.19
C TYR A 313 -2.36 -19.60 10.69
N PHE A 314 -1.05 -19.44 10.41
CA PHE A 314 -0.27 -20.45 9.67
C PHE A 314 0.85 -21.11 10.48
N ASP A 315 0.92 -20.85 11.80
CA ASP A 315 1.98 -21.31 12.69
C ASP A 315 3.40 -21.04 12.15
N THR A 316 3.55 -19.93 11.44
CA THR A 316 4.81 -19.60 10.78
C THR A 316 5.84 -19.09 11.78
N PRO A 317 7.04 -19.71 11.88
CA PRO A 317 8.08 -19.25 12.80
C PRO A 317 8.55 -17.83 12.47
N LEU A 318 8.77 -17.01 13.51
CA LEU A 318 9.26 -15.63 13.36
C LEU A 318 10.59 -15.57 12.60
N SER A 319 11.47 -16.53 12.82
CA SER A 319 12.76 -16.63 12.10
C SER A 319 12.58 -16.75 10.58
N ARG A 320 11.53 -17.44 10.12
CA ARG A 320 11.22 -17.57 8.69
C ARG A 320 10.68 -16.25 8.12
N TYR A 321 9.86 -15.52 8.89
CA TYR A 321 9.43 -14.17 8.52
C TYR A 321 10.60 -13.24 8.33
N TYR A 322 11.44 -13.08 9.36
CA TYR A 322 12.54 -12.12 9.33
C TYR A 322 13.61 -12.48 8.29
N ARG A 323 13.77 -13.75 7.92
CA ARG A 323 14.66 -14.14 6.81
C ARG A 323 14.20 -13.57 5.48
N VAL A 324 12.92 -13.72 5.14
CA VAL A 324 12.37 -13.25 3.85
C VAL A 324 12.13 -11.74 3.88
N ILE A 325 11.58 -11.22 4.96
CA ILE A 325 11.35 -9.78 5.14
C ILE A 325 12.69 -9.04 5.21
N GLY A 326 13.69 -9.60 5.87
CA GLY A 326 15.05 -9.05 5.91
C GLY A 326 15.66 -8.93 4.52
N LEU A 327 15.47 -9.92 3.65
CA LEU A 327 15.89 -9.82 2.24
C LEU A 327 15.19 -8.65 1.54
N VAL A 328 13.86 -8.53 1.67
CA VAL A 328 13.12 -7.40 1.08
C VAL A 328 13.64 -6.06 1.62
N ALA A 329 13.78 -5.93 2.93
CA ALA A 329 14.29 -4.72 3.58
C ALA A 329 15.69 -4.35 3.08
N LEU A 330 16.60 -5.32 2.95
CA LEU A 330 17.95 -5.10 2.41
C LEU A 330 17.91 -4.63 0.95
N LEU A 331 17.05 -5.23 0.12
CA LEU A 331 16.88 -4.80 -1.27
C LEU A 331 16.32 -3.37 -1.36
N MET A 332 15.37 -3.01 -0.50
CA MET A 332 14.80 -1.67 -0.44
C MET A 332 15.83 -0.63 0.00
N ILE A 333 16.59 -0.90 1.07
CA ILE A 333 17.65 -0.02 1.56
C ILE A 333 18.76 0.13 0.51
N GLY A 334 19.20 -0.98 -0.08
CA GLY A 334 20.24 -0.98 -1.10
C GLY A 334 19.86 -0.16 -2.33
N TYR A 335 18.62 -0.31 -2.82
CA TYR A 335 18.13 0.52 -3.92
C TYR A 335 17.98 1.98 -3.52
N GLY A 336 17.44 2.27 -2.32
CA GLY A 336 17.37 3.63 -1.80
C GLY A 336 18.74 4.32 -1.78
N LEU A 337 19.77 3.64 -1.27
CA LEU A 337 21.15 4.15 -1.26
C LEU A 337 21.68 4.39 -2.69
N ALA A 338 21.38 3.49 -3.62
CA ALA A 338 21.74 3.67 -5.02
C ALA A 338 21.09 4.94 -5.62
N THR A 339 19.84 5.26 -5.25
CA THR A 339 19.19 6.48 -5.74
C THR A 339 19.85 7.77 -5.27
N LEU A 340 20.43 7.80 -4.05
CA LEU A 340 21.24 8.92 -3.57
C LEU A 340 22.53 9.08 -4.38
N GLY A 341 23.21 7.97 -4.68
CA GLY A 341 24.49 8.00 -5.41
C GLY A 341 24.35 8.33 -6.90
N LEU A 342 23.19 8.05 -7.50
CA LEU A 342 22.93 8.25 -8.94
C LEU A 342 22.21 9.56 -9.25
N GLY A 343 21.75 10.32 -8.25
CA GLY A 343 20.95 11.54 -8.46
C GLY A 343 19.60 11.30 -9.16
N VAL A 344 19.11 10.05 -9.15
CA VAL A 344 17.93 9.61 -9.92
C VAL A 344 16.63 10.25 -9.43
N GLY A 345 16.60 10.77 -8.21
CA GLY A 345 15.46 11.51 -7.68
C GLY A 345 15.19 12.87 -8.34
N ALA A 346 16.07 13.34 -9.25
CA ALA A 346 15.96 14.65 -9.89
C ALA A 346 15.16 14.69 -11.21
N GLN A 347 14.63 13.56 -11.72
CA GLN A 347 14.01 13.49 -13.06
C GLN A 347 12.49 13.20 -13.09
N VAL A 348 11.71 13.73 -12.14
CA VAL A 348 10.24 13.60 -12.17
C VAL A 348 9.52 14.89 -11.81
#